data_AF-A0A2H0G169-F1
#
_entry.id   AF-A0A2H0G169-F1
#
_cell.length_a   1.000
_cell.length_b   1.000
_cell.length_c   1.000
_cell.angle_alpha   90.00
_cell.angle_beta   90.00
_cell.angle_gamma   90.00
#
_symmetry.space_group_name_H-M   'P 1'
#
loop_
_entity.id
_entity.type
_entity.pdbx_description
1 polymer ?
#
loop_
_entity_poly.entity_id
_entity_poly.type
_entity_poly.pdbx_seq_one_letter_code
_entity_poly.pdbx_strand_id
1 'polypeptide(L)'
;MKKLEVGTQSLKEMGADVLDAWKRAEADREAAPREALYFADMPMLLATLTSTRWSLLEALKAGGPISIYALAKNLGRNYSNVHSDAGKLLALGLIEKNEEGKVFVPWDEIHADFTLKEAA
;
A
#
# COMPACT_ATOMS: atom_id res chain seq x y z
N MET A 1 5.50 1.22 -15.29
CA MET A 1 4.42 0.60 -14.49
C MET A 1 4.80 0.74 -13.03
N LYS A 2 3.98 1.39 -12.21
CA LYS A 2 4.24 1.63 -10.79
C LYS A 2 3.74 0.43 -9.99
N LYS A 3 4.65 -0.38 -9.45
CA LYS A 3 4.34 -1.55 -8.62
C LYS A 3 4.69 -1.25 -7.17
N LEU A 4 3.80 -1.60 -6.24
CA LEU A 4 4.06 -1.55 -4.81
C LEU A 4 4.11 -2.97 -4.22
N GLU A 5 5.20 -3.29 -3.55
CA GLU A 5 5.33 -4.52 -2.76
C GLU A 5 4.88 -4.27 -1.31
N VAL A 6 4.06 -5.16 -0.76
CA VAL A 6 3.59 -5.08 0.63
C VAL A 6 3.83 -6.41 1.33
N GLY A 7 4.52 -6.38 2.47
CA GLY A 7 4.79 -7.62 3.19
C GLY A 7 5.37 -7.40 4.59
N THR A 8 5.83 -8.49 5.20
CA THR A 8 6.52 -8.45 6.49
C THR A 8 8.02 -8.64 6.28
N GLN A 9 8.83 -7.74 6.84
CA GLN A 9 10.29 -7.85 6.75
C GLN A 9 10.90 -7.27 8.03
N SER A 10 11.97 -7.89 8.52
CA SER A 10 12.70 -7.35 9.66
C SER A 10 13.43 -6.07 9.26
N LEU A 11 13.68 -5.17 10.22
CA LEU A 11 14.44 -3.94 9.98
C LEU A 11 15.84 -4.21 9.42
N LYS A 12 16.45 -5.34 9.79
CA LYS A 12 17.75 -5.78 9.28
C LYS A 12 17.70 -6.13 7.80
N GLU A 13 16.68 -6.88 7.38
CA GLU A 13 16.47 -7.25 5.99
C GLU A 13 16.08 -6.03 5.14
N MET A 14 15.23 -5.14 5.66
CA MET A 14 14.93 -3.85 4.99
C MET A 14 16.20 -3.01 4.77
N GLY A 15 17.05 -2.91 5.80
CA GLY A 15 18.32 -2.17 5.69
C GLY A 15 19.26 -2.79 4.66
N ALA A 16 19.31 -4.12 4.57
CA ALA A 16 20.10 -4.82 3.56
C ALA A 16 19.60 -4.53 2.13
N ASP A 17 18.28 -4.52 1.92
CA ASP A 17 17.68 -4.21 0.62
C ASP A 17 17.98 -2.78 0.16
N VAL A 18 17.92 -1.80 1.08
CA VAL A 18 18.28 -0.40 0.80
C VAL A 18 19.76 -0.27 0.44
N LEU A 19 20.64 -0.91 1.21
CA LEU A 19 22.08 -0.93 0.96
C LEU A 19 22.42 -1.56 -0.40
N ASP A 20 21.75 -2.65 -0.76
CA ASP A 20 21.95 -3.31 -2.05
C ASP A 20 21.45 -2.45 -3.22
N ALA A 21 20.29 -1.82 -3.08
CA ALA A 21 19.77 -0.88 -4.08
C ALA A 21 20.73 0.30 -4.30
N TRP A 22 21.29 0.87 -3.23
CA TRP A 22 22.27 1.96 -3.33
C TRP A 22 23.54 1.51 -4.05
N LYS A 23 24.13 0.36 -3.69
CA LYS A 23 25.33 -0.17 -4.36
C LYS A 23 25.12 -0.41 -5.86
N ARG A 24 23.92 -0.82 -6.27
CA ARG A 24 23.58 -1.01 -7.70
C ARG A 24 23.50 0.32 -8.44
N ALA A 25 22.92 1.34 -7.81
CA ALA A 25 22.86 2.69 -8.37
C ALA A 25 24.25 3.31 -8.52
N GLU A 26 25.15 3.13 -7.56
CA GLU A 26 26.55 3.59 -7.67
C GLU A 26 27.34 2.85 -8.75
N ALA A 27 26.97 1.61 -9.05
CA ALA A 27 27.62 0.79 -10.08
C ALA A 27 27.10 1.06 -11.51
N ASP A 28 26.32 2.13 -11.71
CA ASP A 28 25.69 2.52 -12.98
C ASP A 28 24.89 1.38 -13.65
N ARG A 29 24.41 0.43 -12.83
CA ARG A 29 23.46 -0.58 -13.29
C ARG A 29 22.09 0.05 -13.15
N GLU A 30 21.33 0.08 -14.25
CA GLU A 30 19.92 0.46 -14.21
C GLU A 30 19.19 -0.40 -13.18
N ALA A 31 18.92 0.19 -12.01
CA ALA A 31 18.05 -0.38 -11.01
C ALA A 31 16.68 0.25 -11.18
N ALA A 32 15.68 -0.56 -11.54
CA ALA A 32 14.31 -0.08 -11.56
C ALA A 32 13.93 0.44 -10.14
N PRO A 33 13.19 1.57 -10.04
CA PRO A 33 12.72 2.05 -8.76
C PRO A 33 11.90 0.97 -8.06
N ARG A 34 12.24 0.66 -6.80
CA ARG A 34 11.52 -0.31 -5.97
C ARG A 34 10.71 0.44 -4.92
N GLU A 35 9.40 0.29 -4.97
CA GLU A 35 8.47 0.84 -3.99
C GLU A 35 7.98 -0.29 -3.11
N ALA A 36 8.18 -0.17 -1.79
CA ALA A 36 7.82 -1.22 -0.86
C ALA A 36 7.31 -0.65 0.48
N LEU A 37 6.29 -1.30 1.03
CA LEU A 37 5.71 -1.03 2.34
C LEU A 37 5.86 -2.27 3.21
N TYR A 38 6.75 -2.19 4.20
CA TYR A 38 7.04 -3.30 5.10
C TYR A 38 6.43 -3.11 6.48
N PHE A 39 5.92 -4.21 7.01
CA PHE A 39 5.35 -4.31 8.35
C PHE A 39 6.29 -5.11 9.26
N ALA A 40 6.36 -4.71 10.53
CA ALA A 40 7.20 -5.38 11.53
C ALA A 40 6.79 -6.85 11.74
N ASP A 41 5.49 -7.13 11.69
CA ASP A 41 4.94 -8.47 11.85
C ASP A 41 3.58 -8.63 11.14
N MET A 42 3.12 -9.89 11.10
CA MET A 42 1.84 -10.26 10.50
C MET A 42 0.63 -9.63 11.20
N PRO A 43 0.53 -9.62 12.54
CA PRO A 43 -0.56 -8.92 13.23
C PRO A 43 -0.68 -7.45 12.82
N MET A 44 0.43 -6.72 12.71
CA MET A 44 0.43 -5.31 12.30
C MET A 44 -0.02 -5.15 10.85
N LEU A 45 0.45 -6.03 9.94
CA LEU A 45 0.00 -6.05 8.56
C LEU A 45 -1.51 -6.27 8.48
N LEU A 46 -2.05 -7.31 9.14
CA LEU A 46 -3.48 -7.64 9.08
C LEU A 46 -4.37 -6.60 9.78
N ALA A 47 -3.87 -5.96 10.84
CA ALA A 47 -4.53 -4.82 11.47
C ALA A 47 -4.51 -3.57 10.57
N THR A 48 -3.60 -3.50 9.60
CA THR A 48 -3.43 -2.35 8.69
C THR A 48 -4.09 -2.53 7.33
N LEU A 49 -4.00 -3.71 6.74
CA LEU A 49 -4.65 -4.11 5.50
C LEU A 49 -5.79 -5.08 5.83
N THR A 50 -6.81 -4.54 6.50
CA THR A 50 -8.04 -5.30 6.77
C THR A 50 -8.82 -5.53 5.48
N SER A 51 -9.68 -6.55 5.47
CA SER A 51 -10.59 -6.83 4.35
C SER A 51 -11.38 -5.60 3.90
N THR A 52 -11.86 -4.79 4.85
CA THR A 52 -12.61 -3.55 4.56
C THR A 52 -11.79 -2.49 3.83
N ARG A 53 -10.50 -2.39 4.11
CA ARG A 53 -9.56 -1.47 3.44
C ARG A 53 -9.14 -2.03 2.09
N TRP A 54 -8.99 -3.35 1.98
CA TRP A 54 -8.76 -4.01 0.71
C TRP A 54 -9.91 -3.77 -0.28
N SER A 55 -11.16 -3.95 0.15
CA SER A 55 -12.33 -3.65 -0.70
C SER A 55 -12.42 -2.17 -1.11
N LEU A 56 -11.87 -1.26 -0.31
CA LEU A 56 -11.76 0.15 -0.66
C LEU A 56 -10.76 0.34 -1.82
N LEU A 57 -9.58 -0.31 -1.74
CA LEU A 57 -8.59 -0.31 -2.83
C LEU A 57 -9.16 -0.90 -4.12
N GLU A 58 -9.86 -2.03 -4.04
CA GLU A 58 -10.50 -2.67 -5.20
C GLU A 58 -11.51 -1.73 -5.88
N ALA A 59 -12.38 -1.10 -5.09
CA ALA A 59 -13.38 -0.17 -5.60
C ALA A 59 -12.74 1.07 -6.25
N LEU A 60 -11.66 1.60 -5.68
CA LEU A 60 -10.91 2.70 -6.27
C LEU A 60 -10.17 2.29 -7.54
N LYS A 61 -9.62 1.07 -7.60
CA LYS A 61 -8.95 0.59 -8.81
C LYS A 61 -9.92 0.39 -9.97
N ALA A 62 -11.13 -0.07 -9.68
CA ALA A 62 -12.17 -0.24 -10.69
C ALA A 62 -12.82 1.10 -11.11
N GLY A 63 -13.05 2.01 -10.16
CA GLY A 63 -13.81 3.25 -10.39
C GLY A 63 -12.98 4.49 -10.72
N GLY A 64 -11.67 4.47 -10.49
CA GLY A 64 -10.81 5.63 -10.63
C GLY A 64 -11.04 6.69 -9.54
N PRO A 65 -10.58 7.94 -9.76
CA PRO A 65 -10.68 9.02 -8.77
C PRO A 65 -12.11 9.38 -8.39
N ILE A 66 -12.43 9.30 -7.09
CA ILE A 66 -13.77 9.58 -6.57
C ILE A 66 -13.72 10.27 -5.19
N SER A 67 -14.78 10.97 -4.80
CA SER A 67 -14.88 11.51 -3.43
C SER A 67 -15.11 10.40 -2.41
N ILE A 68 -14.61 10.58 -1.18
CA ILE A 68 -14.84 9.62 -0.07
C ILE A 68 -16.34 9.40 0.18
N TYR A 69 -17.15 10.44 0.00
CA TYR A 69 -18.61 10.33 0.13
C TYR A 69 -19.23 9.39 -0.90
N ALA A 70 -18.88 9.56 -2.18
CA ALA A 70 -19.41 8.71 -3.24
C ALA A 70 -18.84 7.28 -3.14
N LEU A 71 -17.58 7.12 -2.72
CA LEU A 71 -17.01 5.81 -2.40
C LEU A 71 -17.81 5.09 -1.30
N ALA A 72 -18.20 5.80 -0.25
CA ALA A 72 -19.03 5.23 0.82
C ALA A 72 -20.41 4.78 0.32
N LYS A 73 -21.02 5.57 -0.59
CA LYS A 73 -22.28 5.20 -1.26
C LYS A 73 -22.13 3.95 -2.12
N ASN A 74 -21.07 3.88 -2.94
CA ASN A 74 -20.81 2.74 -3.81
C ASN A 74 -20.58 1.45 -3.02
N LEU A 75 -19.89 1.54 -1.89
CA LEU A 75 -19.63 0.40 -1.00
C LEU A 75 -20.83 0.05 -0.09
N GLY A 76 -21.87 0.89 -0.03
CA GLY A 76 -22.99 0.71 0.91
C GLY A 76 -22.56 0.80 2.39
N ARG A 77 -21.47 1.51 2.67
CA ARG A 77 -20.87 1.61 4.02
C ARG A 77 -21.11 2.98 4.64
N ASN A 78 -21.06 3.05 5.97
CA ASN A 78 -21.13 4.33 6.68
C ASN A 78 -19.93 5.23 6.29
N TYR A 79 -20.23 6.49 5.97
CA TYR A 79 -19.24 7.50 5.60
C TYR A 79 -18.09 7.65 6.61
N SER A 80 -18.35 7.67 7.91
CA SER A 80 -17.30 7.87 8.93
C SER A 80 -16.28 6.74 8.92
N ASN A 81 -16.75 5.50 8.72
CA ASN A 81 -15.89 4.32 8.61
C ASN A 81 -15.03 4.38 7.34
N VAL A 82 -15.63 4.75 6.20
CA VAL A 82 -14.89 4.88 4.93
C VAL A 82 -13.90 6.04 4.97
N HIS A 83 -14.24 7.15 5.61
CA HIS A 83 -13.33 8.26 5.82
C HIS A 83 -12.14 7.87 6.70
N SER A 84 -12.38 7.14 7.79
CA SER A 84 -11.31 6.62 8.66
C SER A 84 -10.42 5.63 7.91
N ASP A 85 -11.00 4.68 7.19
CA ASP A 85 -10.27 3.70 6.37
C ASP A 85 -9.44 4.39 5.27
N ALA A 86 -10.01 5.35 4.55
CA ALA A 86 -9.31 6.14 3.54
C ALA A 86 -8.16 6.95 4.14
N GLY A 87 -8.36 7.54 5.33
CA GLY A 87 -7.30 8.28 6.03
C GLY A 87 -6.09 7.40 6.35
N LYS A 88 -6.32 6.16 6.79
CA LYS A 88 -5.22 5.19 7.04
C LYS A 88 -4.49 4.81 5.76
N LEU A 89 -5.23 4.60 4.66
CA LEU A 89 -4.62 4.27 3.36
C LEU A 89 -3.83 5.45 2.77
N LEU A 90 -4.32 6.68 2.94
CA LEU A 90 -3.61 7.90 2.56
C LEU A 90 -2.28 8.04 3.33
N ALA A 91 -2.31 7.80 4.64
CA ALA A 91 -1.12 7.87 5.49
C ALA A 91 -0.03 6.85 5.09
N LEU A 92 -0.43 5.75 4.45
CA LEU A 92 0.48 4.69 3.97
C LEU A 92 0.87 4.86 2.49
N GLY A 93 0.36 5.88 1.79
CA GLY A 93 0.59 6.05 0.36
C GLY A 93 -0.08 5.00 -0.53
N LEU A 94 -0.97 4.18 0.02
CA LEU A 94 -1.71 3.17 -0.75
C LEU A 94 -2.76 3.80 -1.66
N ILE A 95 -3.26 4.98 -1.26
CA ILE A 95 -4.10 5.86 -2.07
C ILE A 95 -3.56 7.28 -1.97
N GLU A 96 -3.85 8.09 -2.98
CA GLU A 96 -3.49 9.50 -3.05
C GLU A 96 -4.74 10.36 -3.24
N LYS A 97 -4.58 11.67 -3.01
CA LYS A 97 -5.62 12.66 -3.25
C LYS A 97 -5.19 13.58 -4.38
N ASN A 98 -6.03 13.74 -5.40
CA ASN A 98 -5.75 14.67 -6.49
C ASN A 98 -6.10 16.12 -6.09
N GLU A 99 -5.84 17.07 -6.99
CA GLU A 99 -6.11 18.50 -6.79
C GLU A 99 -7.59 18.81 -6.51
N GLU A 100 -8.50 17.99 -7.04
CA GLU A 100 -9.95 18.10 -6.81
C GLU A 100 -10.41 17.50 -5.48
N GLY A 101 -9.48 16.96 -4.68
CA GLY A 101 -9.80 16.31 -3.42
C GLY A 101 -10.39 14.90 -3.55
N LYS A 102 -10.32 14.27 -4.73
CA LYS A 102 -10.76 12.89 -4.96
C LYS A 102 -9.63 11.92 -4.61
N VAL A 103 -9.99 10.78 -4.07
CA VAL A 103 -9.04 9.71 -3.72
C VAL A 103 -8.93 8.69 -4.85
N PHE A 104 -7.73 8.16 -5.08
CA PHE A 104 -7.45 7.15 -6.11
C PHE A 104 -6.24 6.29 -5.74
N VAL A 105 -6.08 5.13 -6.40
CA VAL A 105 -4.89 4.26 -6.24
C VAL A 105 -3.84 4.67 -7.28
N PRO A 106 -2.64 5.15 -6.88
CA PRO A 106 -1.60 5.61 -7.81
C PRO A 106 -0.73 4.46 -8.37
N TRP A 107 -1.03 3.23 -7.96
CA TRP A 107 -0.29 2.01 -8.30
C TRP A 107 -0.97 1.27 -9.44
N ASP A 108 -0.19 0.72 -10.38
CA ASP A 108 -0.71 -0.19 -11.40
C ASP A 108 -0.99 -1.57 -10.80
N GLU A 109 -0.10 -2.03 -9.92
CA GLU A 109 -0.19 -3.30 -9.20
C GLU A 109 0.21 -3.09 -7.73
N ILE A 110 -0.60 -3.65 -6.82
CA ILE A 110 -0.26 -3.79 -5.40
C ILE A 110 -0.11 -5.29 -5.16
N HIS A 111 1.12 -5.73 -4.96
CA HIS A 111 1.41 -7.12 -4.60
C HIS A 111 1.54 -7.21 -3.08
N ALA A 112 0.74 -8.07 -2.46
CA ALA A 112 0.80 -8.29 -1.02
C ALA A 112 0.98 -9.77 -0.73
N ASP A 113 2.08 -10.13 -0.08
CA ASP A 113 2.39 -11.51 0.30
C ASP A 113 2.89 -11.63 1.74
N PHE A 114 2.90 -12.86 2.24
CA PHE A 114 3.44 -13.17 3.55
C PHE A 114 3.95 -14.60 3.59
N THR A 115 5.08 -14.79 4.27
CA THR A 115 5.71 -16.10 4.44
C THR A 115 5.94 -16.35 5.92
N LEU A 116 5.32 -17.40 6.45
CA LEU A 116 5.64 -17.91 7.78
C LEU A 116 6.78 -18.92 7.65
N LYS A 117 7.91 -18.65 8.29
CA LYS A 117 9.04 -19.58 8.41
C LYS A 117 9.09 -20.13 9.83
N GLU A 118 9.77 -21.26 10.02
CA GLU A 118 10.00 -21.78 11.37
C GLU A 118 10.76 -20.75 12.22
N ALA A 119 10.43 -20.67 13.51
CA ALA A 119 11.21 -19.90 14.46
C ALA A 119 12.61 -20.52 14.54
N ALA A 120 13.63 -19.75 14.20
CA ALA A 120 15.02 -20.15 14.37
C ALA A 120 15.38 -20.32 15.85
#